data_AF-A0A532TKY1-F1
#
_entry.id   AF-A0A532TKY1-F1
#
_cell.length_a   1.000
_cell.length_b   1.000
_cell.length_c   1.000
_cell.angle_alpha   90.00
_cell.angle_beta   90.00
_cell.angle_gamma   90.00
#
_symmetry.space_group_name_H-M   'P 1'
#
loop_
_entity.id
_entity.type
_entity.pdbx_description
1 polymer ?
#
loop_
_entity_poly.entity_id
_entity_poly.type
_entity_poly.pdbx_seq_one_letter_code
_entity_poly.pdbx_strand_id
1 'polypeptide(L)'
;MTEDNNDEIKEEIKPGISVDTGNIEAEPESKDIKMLEEKEHYELEYFSKEEYEKELTDLKAKVEQLQKESNDSKNKYMHLQAEFENAQKRWNKNRQNLRIEYTASVLKNFLPLYDSFKKAIDSANETEKNVLNNFYTQFMNVYKSYGAEPIPVKINDSFNYSIHEALSSIENGDVPENSILEIIQDGFKYGKVVIRYAKVIISKKPKPPEPEPEPEEKKVEKKAYEEQVKEEDIIKQDETETKKHKDKKHKKHKKEKDKGSS
;
A
#
# COMPACT_ATOMS: atom_id res chain seq x y z
N MET A 1 -29.42 -29.37 -14.25
CA MET A 1 -29.31 -30.82 -14.13
C MET A 1 -27.85 -31.18 -13.95
N THR A 2 -27.41 -31.23 -12.70
CA THR A 2 -26.48 -32.21 -12.11
C THR A 2 -26.58 -31.94 -10.61
N GLU A 3 -27.17 -32.88 -9.89
CA GLU A 3 -27.56 -32.79 -8.48
C GLU A 3 -26.34 -32.92 -7.56
N ASP A 4 -26.31 -32.04 -6.55
CA ASP A 4 -25.40 -32.07 -5.42
C ASP A 4 -25.77 -33.22 -4.47
N ASN A 5 -24.83 -34.16 -4.24
CA ASN A 5 -24.92 -35.12 -3.13
C ASN A 5 -23.98 -34.65 -2.01
N ASN A 6 -24.60 -34.20 -0.93
CA ASN A 6 -24.01 -33.68 0.29
C ASN A 6 -24.20 -34.72 1.39
N ASP A 7 -23.19 -35.57 1.65
CA ASP A 7 -23.18 -36.51 2.77
C ASP A 7 -22.34 -35.93 3.93
N GLU A 8 -23.04 -35.24 4.84
CA GLU A 8 -22.55 -34.87 6.18
C GLU A 8 -22.51 -36.11 7.09
N ILE A 9 -21.32 -36.60 7.43
CA ILE A 9 -21.15 -37.54 8.55
C ILE A 9 -21.00 -36.72 9.83
N LYS A 10 -22.05 -36.72 10.67
CA LYS A 10 -22.05 -36.18 12.04
C LYS A 10 -21.76 -37.34 13.00
N GLU A 11 -20.55 -37.37 13.58
CA GLU A 11 -20.27 -38.19 14.76
C GLU A 11 -20.81 -37.47 16.02
N GLU A 12 -21.85 -38.03 16.61
CA GLU A 12 -22.35 -37.64 17.93
C GLU A 12 -21.50 -38.26 19.04
N ILE A 13 -20.88 -37.40 19.84
CA ILE A 13 -20.24 -37.74 21.11
C ILE A 13 -21.34 -37.86 22.17
N LYS A 14 -21.50 -39.04 22.80
CA LYS A 14 -22.31 -39.20 24.03
C LYS A 14 -21.41 -39.23 25.28
N PRO A 15 -21.65 -38.36 26.29
CA PRO A 15 -20.97 -38.43 27.58
C PRO A 15 -21.81 -39.21 28.60
N GLY A 16 -21.15 -39.83 29.58
CA GLY A 16 -21.77 -40.17 30.87
C GLY A 16 -21.74 -41.66 31.23
N ILE A 17 -20.69 -42.08 31.94
CA ILE A 17 -20.70 -43.28 32.78
C ILE A 17 -21.37 -42.89 34.09
N SER A 18 -22.60 -43.33 34.32
CA SER A 18 -23.29 -43.23 35.61
C SER A 18 -23.00 -44.49 36.43
N VAL A 19 -22.43 -44.27 37.62
CA VAL A 19 -22.17 -45.28 38.65
C VAL A 19 -23.51 -45.62 39.31
N ASP A 20 -23.95 -46.88 39.22
CA ASP A 20 -25.08 -47.39 40.00
C ASP A 20 -24.54 -48.30 41.11
N THR A 21 -24.52 -47.76 42.32
CA THR A 21 -24.29 -48.50 43.56
C THR A 21 -25.63 -49.07 44.04
N GLY A 22 -25.96 -50.27 43.56
CA GLY A 22 -27.11 -51.06 44.01
C GLY A 22 -26.69 -52.19 44.94
N ASN A 23 -26.95 -52.00 46.23
CA ASN A 23 -26.83 -52.99 47.31
C ASN A 23 -27.74 -54.20 47.05
N ILE A 24 -27.17 -55.42 46.93
CA ILE A 24 -27.95 -56.67 46.91
C ILE A 24 -27.38 -57.58 48.00
N GLU A 25 -28.21 -57.78 49.02
CA GLU A 25 -27.98 -58.61 50.20
C GLU A 25 -27.79 -60.08 49.82
N ALA A 26 -26.86 -60.73 50.51
CA ALA A 26 -26.53 -62.14 50.36
C ALA A 26 -27.49 -63.02 51.18
N GLU A 27 -27.95 -64.13 50.58
CA GLU A 27 -28.24 -65.37 51.32
C GLU A 27 -27.55 -66.57 50.63
N PRO A 28 -27.04 -67.56 51.40
CA PRO A 28 -26.15 -68.59 50.87
C PRO A 28 -26.91 -69.89 50.57
N GLU A 29 -27.05 -70.25 49.29
CA GLU A 29 -27.37 -71.63 48.92
C GLU A 29 -26.09 -72.39 48.59
N SER A 30 -25.63 -73.21 49.54
CA SER A 30 -24.63 -74.24 49.31
C SER A 30 -25.18 -75.32 48.37
N LYS A 31 -24.63 -75.41 47.16
CA LYS A 31 -24.79 -76.57 46.28
C LYS A 31 -23.43 -77.14 45.94
N ASP A 32 -23.27 -78.41 46.30
CA ASP A 32 -22.06 -79.23 46.19
C ASP A 32 -21.41 -79.13 44.81
N ILE A 33 -20.16 -78.66 44.78
CA ILE A 33 -19.31 -78.73 43.58
C ILE A 33 -18.60 -80.08 43.61
N LYS A 34 -19.10 -81.02 42.79
CA LYS A 34 -18.41 -82.27 42.47
C LYS A 34 -17.11 -81.95 41.73
N MET A 35 -15.98 -82.40 42.28
CA MET A 35 -14.69 -82.32 41.61
C MET A 35 -14.71 -83.21 40.36
N LEU A 36 -14.63 -82.59 39.18
CA LEU A 36 -14.20 -83.26 37.96
C LEU A 36 -12.69 -83.09 37.82
N GLU A 37 -11.98 -84.20 37.91
CA GLU A 37 -10.57 -84.33 37.58
C GLU A 37 -10.41 -84.40 36.05
N GLU A 38 -9.94 -83.31 35.44
CA GLU A 38 -9.18 -83.37 34.19
C GLU A 38 -8.25 -82.15 34.14
N LYS A 39 -6.97 -82.37 34.45
CA LYS A 39 -5.92 -81.36 34.40
C LYS A 39 -5.53 -81.09 32.95
N GLU A 40 -6.09 -80.03 32.36
CA GLU A 40 -5.28 -79.21 31.46
C GLU A 40 -4.47 -78.25 32.33
N HIS A 41 -3.17 -78.53 32.46
CA HIS A 41 -2.23 -77.65 33.13
C HIS A 41 -2.00 -76.44 32.22
N TYR A 42 -2.84 -75.41 32.33
CA TYR A 42 -2.45 -74.08 31.89
C TYR A 42 -1.40 -73.58 32.88
N GLU A 43 -0.13 -73.56 32.48
CA GLU A 43 0.90 -72.80 33.20
C GLU A 43 0.53 -71.32 33.13
N LEU A 44 -0.17 -70.86 34.17
CA LEU A 44 -0.33 -69.43 34.41
C LEU A 44 1.03 -68.90 34.87
N GLU A 45 1.70 -68.17 33.99
CA GLU A 45 2.86 -67.34 34.36
C GLU A 45 2.38 -66.28 35.35
N TYR A 46 2.67 -66.50 36.64
CA TYR A 46 2.43 -65.52 37.68
C TYR A 46 3.56 -64.48 37.66
N PHE A 47 3.32 -63.37 36.97
CA PHE A 47 4.15 -62.18 37.13
C PHE A 47 4.08 -61.66 38.57
N SER A 48 5.23 -61.21 39.08
CA SER A 48 5.27 -60.53 40.38
C SER A 48 4.54 -59.19 40.30
N LYS A 49 4.01 -58.73 41.43
CA LYS A 49 3.32 -57.42 41.52
C LYS A 49 4.22 -56.27 41.04
N GLU A 50 5.52 -56.35 41.29
CA GLU A 50 6.53 -55.37 40.87
C GLU A 50 6.73 -55.35 39.34
N GLU A 51 6.69 -56.51 38.67
CA GLU A 51 6.77 -56.61 37.21
C GLU A 51 5.53 -56.00 36.54
N TYR A 52 4.33 -56.25 37.08
CA TYR A 52 3.09 -55.63 36.61
C TYR A 52 3.10 -54.10 36.78
N GLU A 53 3.56 -53.60 37.93
CA GLU A 53 3.66 -52.16 38.17
C GLU A 53 4.65 -51.50 37.21
N LYS A 54 5.77 -52.15 36.91
CA LYS A 54 6.77 -51.68 35.96
C LYS A 54 6.23 -51.64 34.53
N GLU A 55 5.61 -52.72 34.07
CA GLU A 55 5.00 -52.78 32.73
C GLU A 55 3.89 -51.75 32.56
N LEU A 56 3.07 -51.53 33.61
CA LEU A 56 2.04 -50.50 33.62
C LEU A 56 2.64 -49.09 33.52
N THR A 57 3.77 -48.83 34.19
CA THR A 57 4.47 -47.53 34.07
C THR A 57 5.07 -47.31 32.69
N ASP A 58 5.70 -48.33 32.10
CA ASP A 58 6.28 -48.27 30.76
C ASP A 58 5.20 -48.07 29.69
N LEU A 59 4.05 -48.76 29.84
CA LEU A 59 2.92 -48.62 28.93
C LEU A 59 2.29 -47.22 29.03
N LYS A 60 2.13 -46.68 30.24
CA LYS A 60 1.65 -45.30 30.45
C LYS A 60 2.57 -44.26 29.80
N ALA A 61 3.89 -44.40 29.98
CA ALA A 61 4.87 -43.53 29.34
C ALA A 61 4.79 -43.60 27.81
N LYS A 62 4.60 -44.80 27.26
CA LYS A 62 4.45 -45.00 25.80
C LYS A 62 3.15 -44.40 25.26
N VAL A 63 2.05 -44.53 25.98
CA VAL A 63 0.76 -43.89 25.64
C VAL A 63 0.90 -42.37 25.64
N GLU A 64 1.56 -41.78 26.65
CA GLU A 64 1.79 -40.35 26.71
C GLU A 64 2.66 -39.84 25.55
N GLN A 65 3.73 -40.58 25.22
CA GLN A 65 4.58 -40.27 24.08
C GLN A 65 3.79 -40.29 22.75
N LEU A 66 3.03 -41.37 22.50
CA LEU A 66 2.22 -41.49 21.28
C LEU A 66 1.16 -40.40 21.19
N GLN A 67 0.56 -40.03 22.32
CA GLN A 67 -0.44 -38.96 22.35
C GLN A 67 0.18 -37.59 22.07
N LYS A 68 1.40 -37.34 22.56
CA LYS A 68 2.17 -36.14 22.21
C LYS A 68 2.52 -36.10 20.72
N GLU A 69 3.04 -37.19 20.16
CA GLU A 69 3.37 -37.30 18.73
C GLU A 69 2.14 -37.12 17.84
N SER A 70 1.00 -37.68 18.26
CA SER A 70 -0.28 -37.51 17.58
C SER A 70 -0.73 -36.05 17.60
N ASN A 71 -0.67 -35.39 18.75
CA ASN A 71 -1.01 -33.96 18.89
C ASN A 71 -0.08 -33.06 18.06
N ASP A 72 1.23 -33.31 18.10
CA ASP A 72 2.22 -32.57 17.31
C ASP A 72 1.98 -32.74 15.81
N SER A 73 1.65 -33.96 15.37
CA SER A 73 1.33 -34.25 13.96
C SER A 73 0.02 -33.59 13.55
N LYS A 74 -1.00 -33.60 14.41
CA LYS A 74 -2.27 -32.90 14.18
C LYS A 74 -2.06 -31.39 14.05
N ASN A 75 -1.24 -30.80 14.92
CA ASN A 75 -0.90 -29.37 14.84
C ASN A 75 -0.17 -29.02 13.54
N LYS A 76 0.81 -29.83 13.13
CA LYS A 76 1.51 -29.67 11.84
C LYS A 76 0.55 -29.78 10.66
N TYR A 77 -0.36 -30.76 10.70
CA TYR A 77 -1.36 -30.95 9.66
C TYR A 77 -2.31 -29.75 9.58
N MET A 78 -2.82 -29.25 10.71
CA MET A 78 -3.69 -28.06 10.75
C MET A 78 -2.97 -26.83 10.19
N HIS A 79 -1.69 -26.64 10.51
CA HIS A 79 -0.89 -25.55 9.96
C HIS A 79 -0.71 -25.69 8.45
N LEU A 80 -0.32 -26.87 7.98
CA LEU A 80 -0.12 -27.14 6.55
C LEU A 80 -1.42 -26.96 5.75
N GLN A 81 -2.55 -27.38 6.32
CA GLN A 81 -3.87 -27.16 5.74
C GLN A 81 -4.16 -25.66 5.59
N ALA A 82 -3.89 -24.86 6.63
CA ALA A 82 -4.06 -23.41 6.57
C ALA A 82 -3.13 -22.74 5.54
N GLU A 83 -1.87 -23.18 5.45
CA GLU A 83 -0.92 -22.71 4.43
C GLU A 83 -1.39 -23.05 3.01
N PHE A 84 -1.91 -24.26 2.81
CA PHE A 84 -2.45 -24.69 1.52
C PHE A 84 -3.64 -23.84 1.10
N GLU A 85 -4.61 -23.61 1.99
CA GLU A 85 -5.77 -22.76 1.71
C GLU A 85 -5.35 -21.32 1.38
N ASN A 86 -4.39 -20.77 2.11
CA ASN A 86 -3.85 -19.44 1.84
C ASN A 86 -3.12 -19.38 0.49
N ALA A 87 -2.31 -20.40 0.17
CA ALA A 87 -1.63 -20.51 -1.11
C ALA A 87 -2.62 -20.63 -2.28
N GLN A 88 -3.69 -21.41 -2.12
CA GLN A 88 -4.74 -21.58 -3.12
C GLN A 88 -5.50 -20.26 -3.36
N LYS A 89 -5.88 -19.54 -2.29
CA LYS A 89 -6.49 -18.20 -2.38
C LYS A 89 -5.57 -17.22 -3.12
N ARG A 90 -4.28 -17.21 -2.77
CA ARG A 90 -3.27 -16.37 -3.44
C ARG A 90 -3.11 -16.73 -4.91
N TRP A 91 -3.05 -18.01 -5.24
CA TRP A 91 -2.92 -18.49 -6.62
C TRP A 91 -4.12 -18.08 -7.48
N ASN A 92 -5.34 -18.26 -6.97
CA ASN A 92 -6.56 -17.84 -7.65
C ASN A 92 -6.59 -16.33 -7.92
N LYS A 93 -6.22 -15.51 -6.93
CA LYS A 93 -6.11 -14.06 -7.09
C LYS A 93 -5.06 -13.68 -8.13
N ASN A 94 -3.89 -14.32 -8.10
CA ASN A 94 -2.82 -14.05 -9.07
C ASN A 94 -3.25 -14.43 -10.49
N ARG A 95 -3.93 -15.57 -10.66
CA ARG A 95 -4.47 -16.00 -11.95
C ARG A 95 -5.47 -14.99 -12.52
N GLN A 96 -6.33 -14.42 -11.68
CA GLN A 96 -7.26 -13.36 -12.08
C GLN A 96 -6.52 -12.08 -12.49
N ASN A 97 -5.52 -11.66 -11.70
CA ASN A 97 -4.70 -10.48 -12.00
C ASN A 97 -3.95 -10.63 -13.32
N LEU A 98 -3.30 -11.79 -13.56
CA LEU A 98 -2.62 -12.08 -14.82
C LEU A 98 -3.57 -12.01 -16.01
N ARG A 99 -4.80 -12.54 -15.88
CA ARG A 99 -5.80 -12.43 -16.95
C ARG A 99 -6.13 -10.96 -17.25
N ILE A 100 -6.30 -10.13 -16.22
CA ILE A 100 -6.56 -8.70 -16.37
C ILE A 100 -5.38 -8.01 -17.07
N GLU A 101 -4.16 -8.27 -16.61
CA GLU A 101 -2.93 -7.66 -17.13
C GLU A 101 -2.67 -8.03 -18.60
N TYR A 102 -2.78 -9.31 -18.95
CA TYR A 102 -2.60 -9.75 -20.33
C TYR A 102 -3.67 -9.19 -21.25
N THR A 103 -4.93 -9.17 -20.82
CA THR A 103 -6.03 -8.62 -21.62
C THR A 103 -5.84 -7.11 -21.81
N ALA A 104 -5.47 -6.39 -20.75
CA ALA A 104 -5.16 -4.97 -20.80
C ALA A 104 -3.99 -4.66 -21.74
N SER A 105 -2.93 -5.48 -21.72
CA SER A 105 -1.77 -5.36 -22.61
C SER A 105 -2.15 -5.53 -24.08
N VAL A 106 -2.95 -6.56 -24.39
CA VAL A 106 -3.45 -6.80 -25.75
C VAL A 106 -4.30 -5.62 -26.23
N LEU A 107 -5.27 -5.17 -25.43
CA LEU A 107 -6.11 -4.02 -25.77
C LEU A 107 -5.26 -2.77 -25.98
N LYS A 108 -4.28 -2.50 -25.12
CA LYS A 108 -3.37 -1.37 -25.25
C LYS A 108 -2.63 -1.37 -26.60
N ASN A 109 -2.17 -2.53 -27.07
CA ASN A 109 -1.45 -2.65 -28.34
C ASN A 109 -2.33 -2.34 -29.57
N PHE A 110 -3.65 -2.42 -29.44
CA PHE A 110 -4.59 -2.04 -30.51
C PHE A 110 -5.03 -0.56 -30.44
N LEU A 111 -4.68 0.20 -29.40
CA LEU A 111 -5.02 1.61 -29.30
C LEU A 111 -4.43 2.52 -30.40
N PRO A 112 -3.24 2.24 -30.98
CA PRO A 112 -2.78 3.00 -32.14
C PRO A 112 -3.71 2.91 -33.36
N LEU A 113 -4.46 1.80 -33.49
CA LEU A 113 -5.47 1.65 -34.53
C LEU A 113 -6.69 2.55 -34.26
N TYR A 114 -7.10 2.69 -32.99
CA TYR A 114 -8.12 3.66 -32.59
C TYR A 114 -7.72 5.09 -32.98
N ASP A 115 -6.49 5.49 -32.69
CA ASP A 115 -6.01 6.84 -33.03
C ASP A 115 -5.97 7.04 -34.55
N SER A 116 -5.61 5.99 -35.30
CA SER A 116 -5.63 6.00 -36.76
C SER A 116 -7.05 6.16 -37.30
N PHE A 117 -8.06 5.53 -36.68
CA PHE A 117 -9.47 5.74 -37.04
C PHE A 117 -9.89 7.19 -36.82
N LYS A 118 -9.60 7.79 -35.65
CA LYS A 118 -9.93 9.21 -35.40
C LYS A 118 -9.31 10.11 -36.46
N LYS A 119 -7.99 9.96 -36.68
CA LYS A 119 -7.27 10.76 -37.69
C LYS A 119 -7.87 10.59 -39.09
N ALA A 120 -8.20 9.36 -39.47
CA ALA A 120 -8.79 9.08 -40.77
C ALA A 120 -10.19 9.72 -40.90
N ILE A 121 -11.05 9.58 -39.89
CA ILE A 121 -12.39 10.20 -39.85
C ILE A 121 -12.30 11.72 -39.94
N ASP A 122 -11.37 12.34 -39.21
CA ASP A 122 -11.18 13.80 -39.20
C ASP A 122 -10.74 14.33 -40.59
N SER A 123 -9.96 13.53 -41.33
CA SER A 123 -9.46 13.89 -42.67
C SER A 123 -10.35 13.48 -43.84
N ALA A 124 -11.38 12.66 -43.61
CA ALA A 124 -12.20 12.05 -44.65
C ALA A 124 -13.30 12.98 -45.19
N ASN A 125 -13.74 12.74 -46.43
CA ASN A 125 -14.91 13.42 -46.98
C ASN A 125 -16.22 12.82 -46.44
N GLU A 126 -17.36 13.50 -46.61
CA GLU A 126 -18.68 13.11 -46.06
C GLU A 126 -19.04 11.64 -46.35
N THR A 127 -18.85 11.19 -47.59
CA THR A 127 -19.16 9.82 -48.04
C THR A 127 -18.26 8.77 -47.37
N GLU A 128 -16.98 9.08 -47.22
CA GLU A 128 -15.98 8.19 -46.61
C GLU A 128 -16.19 8.09 -45.09
N LYS A 129 -16.57 9.20 -44.43
CA LYS A 129 -16.86 9.25 -42.99
C LYS A 129 -17.91 8.22 -42.59
N ASN A 130 -18.98 8.05 -43.38
CA ASN A 130 -20.02 7.06 -43.07
C ASN A 130 -19.47 5.63 -43.04
N VAL A 131 -18.62 5.27 -44.01
CA VAL A 131 -18.01 3.94 -44.08
C VAL A 131 -17.02 3.74 -42.92
N LEU A 132 -16.15 4.73 -42.67
CA LEU A 132 -15.18 4.66 -41.56
C LEU A 132 -15.86 4.59 -40.19
N ASN A 133 -16.93 5.35 -39.98
CA ASN A 133 -17.71 5.34 -38.73
C ASN A 133 -18.32 3.96 -38.45
N ASN A 134 -18.71 3.20 -39.48
CA ASN A 134 -19.20 1.83 -39.29
C ASN A 134 -18.09 0.91 -38.76
N PHE A 135 -16.89 0.95 -39.35
CA PHE A 135 -15.75 0.15 -38.88
C PHE A 135 -15.27 0.58 -37.49
N TYR A 136 -15.21 1.89 -37.24
CA TYR A 136 -14.90 2.45 -35.93
C TYR A 136 -15.90 1.98 -34.87
N THR A 137 -17.20 1.99 -35.18
CA THR A 137 -18.24 1.52 -34.26
C THR A 137 -18.09 0.03 -33.98
N GLN A 138 -17.80 -0.80 -34.99
CA GLN A 138 -17.53 -2.23 -34.79
C GLN A 138 -16.29 -2.45 -33.90
N PHE A 139 -15.22 -1.70 -34.12
CA PHE A 139 -14.03 -1.73 -33.28
C PHE A 139 -14.35 -1.35 -31.82
N MET A 140 -15.11 -0.28 -31.61
CA MET A 140 -15.54 0.15 -30.27
C MET A 140 -16.47 -0.86 -29.60
N ASN A 141 -17.33 -1.55 -30.36
CA ASN A 141 -18.16 -2.63 -29.83
C ASN A 141 -17.32 -3.81 -29.34
N VAL A 142 -16.24 -4.16 -30.03
CA VAL A 142 -15.27 -5.16 -29.55
C VAL A 142 -14.67 -4.70 -28.23
N TYR A 143 -14.13 -3.48 -28.15
CA TYR A 143 -13.57 -2.94 -26.89
C TYR A 143 -14.58 -2.98 -25.74
N LYS A 144 -15.80 -2.52 -26.00
CA LYS A 144 -16.89 -2.52 -25.01
C LYS A 144 -17.26 -3.93 -24.57
N SER A 145 -17.23 -4.93 -25.45
CA SER A 145 -17.50 -6.33 -25.09
C SER A 145 -16.48 -6.91 -24.10
N TYR A 146 -15.22 -6.44 -24.16
CA TYR A 146 -14.20 -6.77 -23.16
C TYR A 146 -14.32 -5.90 -21.90
N GLY A 147 -15.10 -4.82 -21.91
CA GLY A 147 -15.20 -3.86 -20.80
C GLY A 147 -14.10 -2.79 -20.82
N ALA A 148 -13.55 -2.53 -22.01
CA ALA A 148 -12.65 -1.40 -22.26
C ALA A 148 -13.42 -0.22 -22.84
N GLU A 149 -13.17 0.96 -22.28
CA GLU A 149 -13.87 2.20 -22.66
C GLU A 149 -12.93 3.41 -22.61
N PRO A 150 -13.20 4.44 -23.42
CA PRO A 150 -12.46 5.68 -23.36
C PRO A 150 -12.73 6.36 -22.01
N ILE A 151 -11.71 7.02 -21.47
CA ILE A 151 -11.84 7.81 -20.25
C ILE A 151 -12.54 9.12 -20.63
N PRO A 152 -13.67 9.48 -19.98
CA PRO A 152 -14.34 10.73 -20.25
C PRO A 152 -13.47 11.89 -19.76
N VAL A 153 -13.00 12.70 -20.70
CA VAL A 153 -12.21 13.91 -20.43
C VAL A 153 -12.81 15.04 -21.26
N LYS A 154 -13.00 16.21 -20.64
CA LYS A 154 -13.49 17.41 -21.33
C LYS A 154 -12.51 18.56 -21.18
N ILE A 155 -12.60 19.48 -22.13
CA ILE A 155 -11.93 20.78 -22.02
C ILE A 155 -12.50 21.49 -20.78
N ASN A 156 -11.63 22.14 -20.03
CA ASN A 156 -11.83 22.78 -18.73
C ASN A 156 -12.02 21.84 -17.53
N ASP A 157 -11.95 20.52 -17.70
CA ASP A 157 -11.88 19.61 -16.55
C ASP A 157 -10.55 19.81 -15.80
N SER A 158 -10.55 19.55 -14.50
CA SER A 158 -9.31 19.58 -13.70
C SER A 158 -8.39 18.40 -14.05
N PHE A 159 -7.09 18.67 -14.13
CA PHE A 159 -6.10 17.63 -14.36
C PHE A 159 -6.07 16.60 -13.23
N ASN A 160 -5.98 15.31 -13.57
CA ASN A 160 -5.94 14.20 -12.62
C ASN A 160 -4.79 13.25 -12.97
N TYR A 161 -3.79 13.18 -12.09
CA TYR A 161 -2.60 12.33 -12.23
C TYR A 161 -2.89 10.83 -12.40
N SER A 162 -4.05 10.34 -11.95
CA SER A 162 -4.43 8.93 -12.08
C SER A 162 -4.95 8.56 -13.46
N ILE A 163 -5.30 9.53 -14.31
CA ILE A 163 -5.94 9.27 -15.61
C ILE A 163 -5.41 10.15 -16.76
N HIS A 164 -4.67 11.21 -16.47
CA HIS A 164 -4.14 12.16 -17.45
C HIS A 164 -2.60 12.19 -17.44
N GLU A 165 -2.04 12.43 -18.62
CA GLU A 165 -0.62 12.70 -18.85
C GLU A 165 -0.51 14.10 -19.47
N ALA A 166 0.10 15.04 -18.75
CA ALA A 166 0.30 16.40 -19.24
C ALA A 166 1.51 16.44 -20.18
N LEU A 167 1.31 16.81 -21.44
CA LEU A 167 2.40 16.95 -22.42
C LEU A 167 3.08 18.32 -22.32
N SER A 168 2.29 19.36 -22.10
CA SER A 168 2.78 20.73 -21.97
C SER A 168 1.79 21.56 -21.16
N SER A 169 2.25 22.74 -20.75
CA SER A 169 1.43 23.73 -20.07
C SER A 169 1.46 25.05 -20.84
N ILE A 170 0.30 25.68 -21.05
CA ILE A 170 0.18 26.98 -21.73
C ILE A 170 -0.28 28.00 -20.70
N GLU A 171 0.35 29.19 -20.70
CA GLU A 171 -0.10 30.31 -19.89
C GLU A 171 -1.49 30.75 -20.33
N ASN A 172 -2.47 30.64 -19.44
CA ASN A 172 -3.85 31.01 -19.71
C ASN A 172 -4.49 31.54 -18.42
N GLY A 173 -4.97 32.79 -18.46
CA GLY A 173 -5.65 33.44 -17.35
C GLY A 173 -7.17 33.25 -17.33
N ASP A 174 -7.76 32.70 -18.39
CA ASP A 174 -9.21 32.57 -18.56
C ASP A 174 -9.78 31.37 -17.79
N VAL A 175 -8.94 30.38 -17.48
CA VAL A 175 -9.31 29.16 -16.77
C VAL A 175 -8.43 28.95 -15.53
N PRO A 176 -8.92 28.21 -14.52
CA PRO A 176 -8.12 27.87 -13.34
C PRO A 176 -6.83 27.15 -13.72
N GLU A 177 -5.82 27.24 -12.86
CA GLU A 177 -4.55 26.53 -13.04
C GLU A 177 -4.77 25.01 -13.08
N ASN A 178 -3.97 24.30 -13.89
CA ASN A 178 -4.09 22.85 -14.11
C ASN A 178 -5.44 22.40 -14.69
N SER A 179 -6.15 23.28 -15.40
CA SER A 179 -7.31 22.89 -16.21
C SER A 179 -6.86 22.35 -17.56
N ILE A 180 -7.61 21.40 -18.11
CA ILE A 180 -7.34 20.82 -19.42
C ILE A 180 -7.76 21.81 -20.51
N LEU A 181 -6.80 22.29 -21.29
CA LEU A 181 -7.04 23.20 -22.41
C LEU A 181 -7.32 22.43 -23.70
N GLU A 182 -6.59 21.34 -23.93
CA GLU A 182 -6.68 20.54 -25.14
C GLU A 182 -6.46 19.06 -24.84
N ILE A 183 -7.16 18.19 -25.56
CA ILE A 183 -7.02 16.74 -25.49
C ILE A 183 -6.34 16.28 -26.77
N ILE A 184 -5.07 15.91 -26.66
CA ILE A 184 -4.24 15.47 -27.79
C ILE A 184 -4.52 14.00 -28.14
N GLN A 185 -4.75 13.18 -27.11
CA GLN A 185 -4.99 11.75 -27.28
C GLN A 185 -5.92 11.24 -26.18
N ASP A 186 -6.96 10.49 -26.56
CA ASP A 186 -7.93 9.98 -25.61
C ASP A 186 -7.31 8.91 -24.70
N GLY A 187 -7.65 8.98 -23.41
CA GLY A 187 -7.31 7.94 -22.44
C GLY A 187 -8.25 6.74 -22.57
N PHE A 188 -7.80 5.57 -22.12
CA PHE A 188 -8.59 4.34 -22.10
C PHE A 188 -8.40 3.59 -20.78
N LYS A 189 -9.48 2.97 -20.31
CA LYS A 189 -9.48 2.07 -19.16
C LYS A 189 -10.14 0.74 -19.50
N TYR A 190 -9.71 -0.30 -18.81
CA TYR A 190 -10.26 -1.65 -18.85
C TYR A 190 -10.71 -2.02 -17.44
N GLY A 191 -12.02 -2.07 -17.21
CA GLY A 191 -12.60 -2.18 -15.88
C GLY A 191 -12.10 -1.06 -14.95
N LYS A 192 -11.24 -1.40 -13.98
CA LYS A 192 -10.66 -0.45 -13.02
C LYS A 192 -9.22 -0.02 -13.37
N VAL A 193 -8.62 -0.63 -14.39
CA VAL A 193 -7.21 -0.41 -14.75
C VAL A 193 -7.12 0.58 -15.90
N VAL A 194 -6.34 1.63 -15.74
CA VAL A 194 -6.03 2.56 -16.84
C VAL A 194 -5.00 1.90 -17.75
N ILE A 195 -5.37 1.70 -19.03
CA ILE A 195 -4.50 1.06 -20.02
C ILE A 195 -3.71 2.09 -20.85
N ARG A 196 -4.24 3.31 -20.94
CA ARG A 196 -3.58 4.48 -21.55
C ARG A 196 -4.12 5.76 -20.89
N TYR A 197 -3.22 6.62 -20.44
CA TYR A 197 -3.57 7.95 -19.92
C TYR A 197 -4.02 8.87 -21.06
N ALA A 198 -4.96 9.77 -20.79
CA ALA A 198 -5.32 10.81 -21.76
C ALA A 198 -4.20 11.84 -21.82
N LYS A 199 -3.68 12.10 -23.02
CA LYS A 199 -2.64 13.12 -23.20
C LYS A 199 -3.29 14.46 -23.39
N VAL A 200 -2.92 15.41 -22.53
CA VAL A 200 -3.57 16.71 -22.45
C VAL A 200 -2.57 17.84 -22.35
N ILE A 201 -2.99 19.03 -22.78
CA ILE A 201 -2.32 20.29 -22.51
C ILE A 201 -3.06 20.97 -21.39
N ILE A 202 -2.35 21.48 -20.39
CA ILE A 202 -2.95 22.12 -19.21
C ILE A 202 -2.69 23.62 -19.17
N SER A 203 -3.53 24.35 -18.44
CA SER A 203 -3.31 25.75 -18.14
C SER A 203 -2.28 25.94 -17.03
N LYS A 204 -1.46 26.97 -17.20
CA LYS A 204 -0.58 27.49 -16.15
C LYS A 204 -0.97 28.95 -15.91
N LYS A 205 -0.91 29.42 -14.66
CA LYS A 205 -1.09 30.84 -14.42
C LYS A 205 0.05 31.63 -15.08
N PRO A 206 -0.27 32.72 -15.82
CA PRO A 206 0.76 33.61 -16.32
C PRO A 206 1.57 34.15 -15.13
N LYS A 207 2.89 34.17 -15.27
CA LYS A 207 3.76 34.76 -14.25
C LYS A 207 3.36 36.23 -14.10
N PRO A 208 3.20 36.76 -12.87
CA PRO A 208 3.04 38.20 -12.69
C PRO A 208 4.18 38.91 -13.43
N PRO A 209 3.93 40.05 -14.09
CA PRO A 209 4.98 40.78 -14.78
C PRO A 209 6.13 40.98 -13.79
N GLU A 210 7.34 40.56 -14.18
CA GLU A 210 8.52 40.80 -13.39
C GLU A 210 8.59 42.31 -13.11
N PRO A 211 8.90 42.74 -11.87
CA PRO A 211 9.02 44.16 -11.60
C PRO A 211 10.02 44.73 -12.61
N GLU A 212 9.59 45.72 -13.39
CA GLU A 212 10.47 46.42 -14.32
C GLU A 212 11.77 46.75 -13.59
N PRO A 213 12.95 46.56 -14.23
CA PRO A 213 14.19 46.93 -13.59
C PRO A 213 14.05 48.40 -13.17
N GLU A 214 14.13 48.69 -11.86
CA GLU A 214 14.09 50.08 -11.39
C GLU A 214 15.04 50.89 -12.29
N PRO A 215 14.57 52.02 -12.88
CA PRO A 215 15.39 52.79 -13.80
C PRO A 215 16.75 53.04 -13.16
N GLU A 216 17.83 52.87 -13.93
CA GLU A 216 19.21 52.94 -13.40
C GLU A 216 19.45 54.21 -12.59
N GLU A 217 18.76 55.31 -12.93
CA GLU A 217 18.75 56.56 -12.17
C GLU A 217 18.35 56.38 -10.70
N LYS A 218 17.32 55.59 -10.39
CA LYS A 218 16.92 55.31 -9.00
C LYS A 218 17.90 54.40 -8.26
N LYS A 219 18.61 53.52 -8.97
CA LYS A 219 19.68 52.68 -8.39
C LYS A 219 20.93 53.50 -8.10
N VAL A 220 21.25 54.44 -8.98
CA VAL A 220 22.36 55.38 -8.80
C VAL A 220 22.03 56.38 -7.70
N GLU A 221 20.80 56.91 -7.61
CA GLU A 221 20.38 57.79 -6.52
C GLU A 221 20.39 57.07 -5.16
N LYS A 222 19.89 55.84 -5.07
CA LYS A 222 19.96 55.06 -3.81
C LYS A 222 21.41 54.77 -3.41
N LYS A 223 22.28 54.41 -4.36
CA LYS A 223 23.72 54.18 -4.09
C LYS A 223 24.44 55.46 -3.69
N ALA A 224 24.18 56.58 -4.37
CA ALA A 224 24.76 57.87 -4.04
C ALA A 224 24.30 58.35 -2.65
N TYR A 225 23.02 58.13 -2.31
CA TYR A 225 22.51 58.46 -0.98
C TYR A 225 23.13 57.56 0.10
N GLU A 226 23.31 56.26 -0.15
CA GLU A 226 23.99 55.35 0.78
C GLU A 226 25.49 55.63 0.94
N GLU A 227 26.18 56.08 -0.10
CA GLU A 227 27.58 56.53 -0.01
C GLU A 227 27.70 57.87 0.73
N GLN A 228 26.80 58.82 0.47
CA GLN A 228 26.76 60.10 1.18
C GLN A 228 26.49 59.91 2.68
N VAL A 229 25.56 59.02 3.05
CA VAL A 229 25.29 58.71 4.46
C VAL A 229 26.53 58.08 5.13
N LYS A 230 27.26 57.21 4.43
CA LYS A 230 28.50 56.62 4.96
C LYS A 230 29.63 57.64 5.11
N GLU A 231 29.79 58.55 4.15
CA GLU A 231 30.79 59.62 4.24
C GLU A 231 30.48 60.60 5.38
N GLU A 232 29.21 60.99 5.55
CA GLU A 232 28.80 61.83 6.68
C GLU A 232 29.03 61.17 8.04
N ASP A 233 28.79 59.85 8.14
CA ASP A 233 29.03 59.10 9.38
C ASP A 233 30.54 59.00 9.71
N ILE A 234 31.41 58.91 8.70
CA ILE A 234 32.86 58.92 8.88
C ILE A 234 33.34 60.30 9.35
N ILE A 235 32.85 61.38 8.76
CA ILE A 235 33.21 62.76 9.14
C ILE A 235 32.77 63.06 10.58
N LYS A 236 31.57 62.62 10.98
CA LYS A 236 31.10 62.76 12.37
C LYS A 236 31.99 62.00 13.36
N GLN A 237 32.53 60.84 12.98
CA GLN A 237 33.45 60.09 13.84
C GLN A 237 34.79 60.82 14.00
N ASP A 238 35.35 61.37 12.93
CA ASP A 238 36.64 62.09 12.95
C ASP A 238 36.57 63.42 13.74
N GLU A 239 35.45 64.13 13.67
CA GLU A 239 35.21 65.32 14.51
C GLU A 239 35.14 64.99 16.01
N THR A 240 34.63 63.80 16.36
CA THR A 240 34.56 63.36 17.76
C THR A 240 35.94 62.94 18.30
N GLU A 241 36.81 62.38 17.45
CA GLU A 241 38.18 62.02 17.84
C GLU A 241 39.08 63.25 17.99
N THR A 242 38.96 64.23 17.10
CA THR A 242 39.72 65.49 17.18
C THR A 242 39.32 66.34 18.40
N LYS A 243 38.03 66.36 18.78
CA LYS A 243 37.58 66.96 20.06
C LYS A 243 38.14 66.23 21.27
N LYS A 244 38.12 64.88 21.30
CA LYS A 244 38.74 64.08 22.38
C LYS A 244 40.25 64.33 22.50
N HIS A 245 40.95 64.59 21.39
CA HIS A 245 42.39 64.83 21.43
C HIS A 245 42.74 66.25 21.95
N LYS A 246 41.95 67.27 21.62
CA LYS A 246 42.09 68.62 22.21
C LYS A 246 41.81 68.63 23.71
N ASP A 247 40.79 67.90 24.18
CA ASP A 247 40.48 67.81 25.62
C ASP A 247 41.57 67.07 26.42
N LYS A 248 42.21 66.05 25.85
CA LYS A 248 43.35 65.37 26.47
C LYS A 248 44.60 66.27 26.56
N LYS A 249 44.85 67.14 25.58
CA LYS A 249 45.97 68.10 25.63
C LYS A 249 45.74 69.19 26.69
N HIS A 250 44.51 69.68 26.85
CA HIS A 250 44.22 70.64 27.93
C HIS A 250 44.31 70.02 29.33
N LYS A 251 43.93 68.75 29.51
CA LYS A 251 44.08 68.05 30.79
C LYS A 251 45.54 67.73 31.15
N LYS A 252 46.44 67.54 30.17
CA LYS A 252 47.88 67.34 30.43
C LYS A 252 48.58 68.63 30.87
N HIS A 253 48.29 69.76 30.23
CA HIS A 253 48.89 71.04 30.65
C HIS A 253 48.40 71.55 32.03
N LYS A 254 47.22 71.12 32.49
CA LYS A 254 46.73 71.47 33.83
C LYS A 254 47.35 70.59 34.94
N LYS A 255 47.86 69.40 34.61
CA LYS A 255 48.56 68.51 35.57
C LYS A 255 50.06 68.76 35.72
N GLU A 256 50.67 69.52 34.81
CA GLU A 256 52.09 69.91 34.89
C GLU A 256 52.34 71.26 35.58
N LYS A 257 51.28 72.03 35.89
CA LYS A 257 51.41 73.25 36.72
C LYS A 257 51.27 72.99 38.23
N ASP A 258 50.78 71.82 38.65
CA ASP A 258 50.65 71.44 40.07
C ASP A 258 51.87 70.66 40.62
N LYS A 259 53.00 70.64 39.90
CA LYS A 259 54.25 70.00 40.36
C LYS A 259 55.48 70.91 40.38
N GLY A 260 55.31 72.23 40.37
CA GLY A 260 56.42 73.18 40.35
C GLY A 260 56.09 74.57 40.92
N SER A 261 55.80 74.64 42.21
CA SER A 261 56.01 75.83 43.06
C SER A 261 55.99 75.39 44.53
N SER A 262 57.13 74.85 44.96
CA SER A 262 57.95 75.49 46.00
C SER A 262 59.10 76.21 45.29
#